data_AF-A0A969L692-F1
#
_entry.id   AF-A0A969L692-F1
#
_cell.length_a   1.000
_cell.length_b   1.000
_cell.length_c   1.000
_cell.angle_alpha   90.00
_cell.angle_beta   90.00
_cell.angle_gamma   90.00
#
_symmetry.space_group_name_H-M   'P 1'
#
loop_
_entity.id
_entity.type
_entity.pdbx_description
1 polymer ?
#
loop_
_entity_poly.entity_id
_entity_poly.type
_entity_poly.pdbx_seq_one_letter_code
_entity_poly.pdbx_strand_id
1 'polypeptide(L)'
;MGANNKAYPYNWITYHVSDTHRRIQPRSLLNLFSVAATKQIEAQDFESPFHLKPRYMELATKEVADRRVQDIKEEYPELDKVFDQLKDYHQQFPIEETKLEDALEKIISRNSSPVSVSEIKDKLVDIGVLYKYRAKTKEQRYHIPDLYLFGMGLRRRGPGAHKALFGKK
;
A
#
# COMPACT_ATOMS: atom_id res chain seq x y z
N MET A 1 -3.81 -12.05 15.86
CA MET A 1 -4.71 -10.87 15.89
C MET A 1 -5.22 -10.63 17.31
N GLY A 2 -5.07 -9.42 17.88
CA GLY A 2 -5.45 -9.10 19.27
C GLY A 2 -6.91 -8.63 19.41
N ALA A 3 -7.48 -8.74 20.61
CA ALA A 3 -8.92 -8.59 20.93
C ALA A 3 -9.59 -7.20 20.68
N ASN A 4 -8.95 -6.29 19.94
CA ASN A 4 -9.52 -4.98 19.62
C ASN A 4 -10.33 -5.03 18.31
N ASN A 5 -11.32 -4.15 18.16
CA ASN A 5 -12.18 -4.07 16.95
C ASN A 5 -11.41 -3.97 15.61
N LYS A 6 -10.14 -3.59 15.62
CA LYS A 6 -9.25 -3.51 14.45
C LYS A 6 -8.79 -4.87 13.92
N ALA A 7 -8.95 -5.93 14.72
CA ALA A 7 -8.66 -7.31 14.37
C ALA A 7 -9.85 -8.04 13.74
N TYR A 8 -11.03 -7.42 13.66
CA TYR A 8 -12.12 -7.99 12.89
C TYR A 8 -11.70 -8.08 11.42
N PRO A 9 -11.91 -9.23 10.74
CA PRO A 9 -11.47 -9.42 9.35
C PRO A 9 -11.90 -8.29 8.42
N TYR A 10 -13.13 -7.77 8.59
CA TYR A 10 -13.62 -6.61 7.84
C TYR A 10 -12.72 -5.37 7.99
N ASN A 11 -12.40 -4.98 9.23
CA ASN A 11 -11.57 -3.80 9.50
C ASN A 11 -10.12 -4.03 9.03
N TRP A 12 -9.61 -5.25 9.18
CA TRP A 12 -8.29 -5.60 8.67
C TRP A 12 -8.23 -5.45 7.14
N ILE A 13 -9.19 -6.05 6.42
CA ILE A 13 -9.26 -5.97 4.96
C ILE A 13 -9.35 -4.50 4.51
N THR A 14 -10.26 -3.73 5.11
CA THR A 14 -10.39 -2.30 4.73
C THR A 14 -9.11 -1.52 5.00
N TYR A 15 -8.39 -1.76 6.10
CA TYR A 15 -7.17 -1.01 6.40
C TYR A 15 -5.94 -1.41 5.60
N HIS A 16 -5.86 -2.68 5.16
CA HIS A 16 -4.67 -3.23 4.53
C HIS A 16 -4.77 -3.37 3.01
N VAL A 17 -5.99 -3.45 2.47
CA VAL A 17 -6.24 -3.71 1.04
C VAL A 17 -6.77 -2.48 0.31
N SER A 18 -7.35 -1.50 1.01
CA SER A 18 -7.89 -0.32 0.33
C SER A 18 -6.81 0.63 -0.17
N ASP A 19 -7.14 1.35 -1.24
CA ASP A 19 -6.38 2.50 -1.73
C ASP A 19 -6.61 3.77 -0.86
N THR A 20 -6.01 4.89 -1.26
CA THR A 20 -6.18 6.16 -0.54
C THR A 20 -7.59 6.76 -0.67
N HIS A 21 -8.35 6.34 -1.69
CA HIS A 21 -9.77 6.65 -1.87
C HIS A 21 -10.71 5.75 -1.06
N ARG A 22 -10.15 4.85 -0.23
CA ARG A 22 -10.87 3.87 0.59
C ARG A 22 -11.69 2.89 -0.26
N ARG A 23 -11.21 2.62 -1.48
CA ARG A 23 -11.78 1.63 -2.39
C ARG A 23 -10.91 0.38 -2.39
N ILE A 24 -11.56 -0.77 -2.55
CA ILE A 24 -10.88 -2.05 -2.73
C ILE A 24 -11.13 -2.50 -4.16
N GLN A 25 -10.05 -2.72 -4.90
CA GLN A 25 -10.14 -3.26 -6.26
C GLN A 25 -10.66 -4.70 -6.16
N PRO A 26 -11.70 -5.08 -6.94
CA PRO A 26 -12.27 -6.42 -6.87
C PRO A 26 -11.23 -7.52 -7.04
N ARG A 27 -10.27 -7.33 -7.95
CA ARG A 27 -9.17 -8.27 -8.20
C ARG A 27 -8.27 -8.45 -6.98
N SER A 28 -7.95 -7.37 -6.26
CA SER A 28 -7.13 -7.46 -5.03
C SER A 28 -7.83 -8.23 -3.92
N LEU A 29 -9.14 -8.08 -3.80
CA LEU A 29 -9.94 -8.83 -2.83
C LEU A 29 -10.00 -10.33 -3.17
N LEU A 30 -10.23 -10.66 -4.44
CA LEU A 30 -10.23 -12.06 -4.91
C LEU A 30 -8.85 -12.69 -4.74
N ASN A 31 -7.78 -11.96 -5.08
CA ASN A 31 -6.40 -12.41 -4.86
C ASN A 31 -6.14 -12.68 -3.37
N LEU A 32 -6.62 -11.82 -2.46
CA LEU A 32 -6.46 -12.03 -1.03
C LEU A 32 -7.06 -13.36 -0.58
N PHE A 33 -8.31 -13.62 -0.93
CA PHE A 33 -8.98 -14.86 -0.52
C PHE A 33 -8.38 -16.09 -1.19
N SER A 34 -8.06 -16.00 -2.49
CA SER A 34 -7.43 -17.10 -3.23
C SER A 34 -6.09 -17.48 -2.62
N VAL A 35 -5.18 -16.52 -2.44
CA VAL A 35 -3.84 -16.78 -1.89
C VAL A 35 -3.94 -17.25 -0.43
N ALA A 36 -4.80 -16.64 0.38
CA ALA A 36 -4.98 -17.05 1.77
C ALA A 36 -5.50 -18.49 1.87
N ALA A 37 -6.48 -18.87 1.04
CA ALA A 37 -7.01 -20.23 1.00
C ALA A 37 -5.93 -21.24 0.56
N THR A 38 -5.17 -20.92 -0.50
CA THR A 38 -4.04 -21.77 -0.94
C THR A 38 -3.04 -22.00 0.20
N LYS A 39 -2.61 -20.95 0.89
CA LYS A 39 -1.65 -21.07 2.00
C LYS A 39 -2.21 -21.88 3.17
N GLN A 40 -3.51 -21.79 3.45
CA GLN A 40 -4.14 -22.61 4.48
C GLN A 40 -4.20 -24.09 4.10
N ILE A 41 -4.54 -24.38 2.83
CA ILE A 41 -4.58 -25.74 2.29
C ILE A 41 -3.19 -26.37 2.35
N GLU A 42 -2.15 -25.64 1.92
CA GLU A 42 -0.75 -26.09 1.98
C GLU A 42 -0.30 -26.38 3.42
N ALA A 43 -0.75 -25.57 4.38
CA ALA A 43 -0.46 -25.76 5.80
C ALA A 43 -1.32 -26.86 6.47
N GLN A 44 -2.28 -27.44 5.75
CA GLN A 44 -3.26 -28.41 6.25
C GLN A 44 -4.01 -27.95 7.52
N ASP A 45 -4.22 -26.64 7.66
CA ASP A 45 -4.72 -26.06 8.90
C ASP A 45 -6.23 -25.81 8.85
N PHE A 46 -7.00 -26.86 9.15
CA PHE A 46 -8.46 -26.84 9.03
C PHE A 46 -9.20 -26.86 10.37
N GLU A 47 -8.50 -27.07 11.49
CA GLU A 47 -9.11 -27.13 12.81
C GLU A 47 -9.57 -25.73 13.27
N SER A 48 -10.76 -25.32 12.85
CA SER A 48 -11.39 -24.05 13.23
C SER A 48 -12.86 -24.03 12.79
N PRO A 49 -13.75 -23.29 13.49
CA PRO A 49 -15.09 -23.02 13.00
C PRO A 49 -15.13 -22.14 11.73
N PHE A 50 -14.01 -21.54 11.33
CA PHE A 50 -13.93 -20.69 10.14
C PHE A 50 -13.33 -21.45 8.96
N HIS A 51 -13.97 -21.36 7.79
CA HIS A 51 -13.45 -21.94 6.55
C HIS A 51 -12.09 -21.35 6.14
N LEU A 52 -11.88 -20.06 6.41
CA LEU A 52 -10.61 -19.37 6.18
C LEU A 52 -10.19 -18.65 7.45
N LYS A 53 -9.06 -19.05 8.04
CA LYS A 53 -8.56 -18.43 9.27
C LYS A 53 -7.94 -17.06 8.92
N PRO A 54 -8.27 -15.99 9.66
CA PRO A 54 -7.79 -14.63 9.34
C PRO A 54 -6.27 -14.50 9.25
N ARG A 55 -5.50 -15.31 9.98
CA ARG A 55 -4.02 -15.32 9.90
C ARG A 55 -3.49 -15.56 8.48
N TYR A 56 -4.20 -16.32 7.65
CA TYR A 56 -3.78 -16.57 6.27
C TYR A 56 -3.98 -15.36 5.36
N MET A 57 -4.89 -14.45 5.70
CA MET A 57 -4.98 -13.15 5.02
C MET A 57 -3.74 -12.31 5.30
N GLU A 58 -3.27 -12.28 6.56
CA GLU A 58 -2.01 -11.62 6.92
C GLU A 58 -0.83 -12.22 6.15
N LEU A 59 -0.73 -13.56 6.08
CA LEU A 59 0.32 -14.25 5.33
C LEU A 59 0.23 -14.04 3.81
N ALA A 60 -0.97 -13.82 3.27
CA ALA A 60 -1.19 -13.55 1.85
C ALA A 60 -0.81 -12.10 1.45
N THR A 61 -0.74 -11.17 2.41
CA THR A 61 -0.60 -9.73 2.16
C THR A 61 0.50 -9.39 1.16
N LYS A 62 1.70 -9.94 1.33
CA LYS A 62 2.86 -9.59 0.48
C LYS A 62 2.62 -10.00 -0.97
N GLU A 63 2.13 -11.20 -1.20
CA GLU A 63 1.88 -11.72 -2.55
C GLU A 63 0.76 -10.94 -3.25
N VAL A 64 -0.30 -10.58 -2.51
CA VAL A 64 -1.41 -9.77 -3.03
C VAL A 64 -0.94 -8.35 -3.35
N ALA A 65 -0.08 -7.78 -2.51
CA ALA A 65 0.54 -6.49 -2.71
C ALA A 65 1.42 -6.46 -3.98
N ASP A 66 2.21 -7.51 -4.19
CA ASP A 66 3.05 -7.66 -5.39
C ASP A 66 2.20 -7.73 -6.66
N ARG A 67 1.13 -8.54 -6.64
CA ARG A 67 0.19 -8.60 -7.76
C ARG A 67 -0.47 -7.26 -8.03
N ARG A 68 -0.88 -6.51 -6.99
CA ARG A 68 -1.50 -5.18 -7.20
C ARG A 68 -0.51 -4.17 -7.76
N VAL A 69 0.75 -4.19 -7.32
CA VAL A 69 1.77 -3.30 -7.88
C VAL A 69 2.09 -3.70 -9.32
N GLN A 70 2.08 -4.98 -9.66
CA GLN A 70 2.20 -5.41 -11.06
C GLN A 70 1.03 -4.91 -11.91
N ASP A 71 -0.22 -5.10 -11.45
CA ASP A 71 -1.42 -4.61 -12.16
C ASP A 71 -1.33 -3.10 -12.42
N ILE A 72 -0.98 -2.29 -11.41
CA ILE A 72 -0.95 -0.82 -11.55
C ILE A 72 0.22 -0.34 -12.43
N LYS A 73 1.33 -1.08 -12.49
CA LYS A 73 2.43 -0.79 -13.43
C LYS A 73 2.01 -1.02 -14.88
N GLU A 74 1.18 -2.04 -15.13
CA GLU A 74 0.59 -2.28 -16.44
C GLU A 74 -0.43 -1.20 -16.82
N GLU A 75 -1.23 -0.73 -15.85
CA GLU A 75 -2.19 0.37 -16.03
C GLU A 75 -1.50 1.73 -16.28
N TYR A 76 -0.34 1.99 -15.64
CA TYR A 76 0.38 3.26 -15.70
C TYR A 76 1.89 3.06 -15.96
N PRO A 77 2.29 2.70 -17.19
CA PRO A 77 3.68 2.42 -17.53
C PRO A 77 4.63 3.60 -17.30
N GLU A 78 4.14 4.83 -17.39
CA GLU A 78 4.92 6.05 -17.11
C GLU A 78 5.40 6.13 -15.66
N LEU A 79 4.76 5.40 -14.73
CA LEU A 79 5.11 5.36 -13.32
C LEU A 79 5.93 4.11 -12.93
N ASP A 80 6.21 3.21 -13.87
CA ASP A 80 6.95 1.95 -13.66
C ASP A 80 8.22 2.15 -12.82
N LYS A 81 9.04 3.13 -13.21
CA LYS A 81 10.30 3.45 -12.52
C LYS A 81 10.10 3.95 -11.10
N VAL A 82 9.00 4.65 -10.82
CA VAL A 82 8.66 5.08 -9.47
C VAL A 82 8.33 3.88 -8.60
N PHE A 83 7.48 2.98 -9.09
CA PHE A 83 7.11 1.77 -8.34
C PHE A 83 8.31 0.87 -8.02
N ASP A 84 9.28 0.77 -8.93
CA ASP A 84 10.46 -0.08 -8.75
C ASP A 84 11.58 0.54 -7.92
N GLN A 85 11.83 1.85 -8.08
CA GLN A 85 13.05 2.49 -7.59
C GLN A 85 12.83 3.38 -6.37
N LEU A 86 11.58 3.72 -5.99
CA LEU A 86 11.33 4.62 -4.86
C LEU A 86 11.98 4.13 -3.56
N LYS A 87 12.00 2.82 -3.32
CA LYS A 87 12.65 2.20 -2.16
C LYS A 87 14.17 2.43 -2.10
N ASP A 88 14.83 2.67 -3.23
CA ASP A 88 16.28 2.87 -3.30
C ASP A 88 16.66 4.27 -2.82
N TYR A 89 15.73 5.23 -2.90
CA TYR A 89 15.91 6.62 -2.48
C TYR A 89 15.26 6.92 -1.13
N HIS A 90 14.12 6.29 -0.82
CA HIS A 90 13.48 6.39 0.48
C HIS A 90 12.63 5.17 0.84
N GLN A 91 12.99 4.49 1.93
CA GLN A 91 12.36 3.22 2.31
C GLN A 91 11.15 3.36 3.24
N GLN A 92 10.94 4.49 3.90
CA GLN A 92 10.02 4.58 5.04
C GLN A 92 8.89 5.60 4.84
N PHE A 93 7.63 5.18 5.04
CA PHE A 93 6.46 6.06 4.97
C PHE A 93 5.66 6.05 6.27
N PRO A 94 5.05 7.18 6.69
CA PRO A 94 4.91 8.44 5.96
C PRO A 94 6.20 9.27 5.83
N ILE A 95 6.30 10.01 4.73
CA ILE A 95 7.45 10.84 4.34
C ILE A 95 7.08 12.33 4.32
N GLU A 96 8.04 13.21 4.53
CA GLU A 96 7.90 14.67 4.31
C GLU A 96 7.91 15.01 2.82
N GLU A 97 7.20 16.07 2.43
CA GLU A 97 7.08 16.49 1.03
C GLU A 97 8.43 16.70 0.34
N THR A 98 9.34 17.45 0.97
CA THR A 98 10.67 17.74 0.41
C THR A 98 11.50 16.48 0.15
N LYS A 99 11.41 15.48 1.05
CA LYS A 99 12.09 14.19 0.88
C LYS A 99 11.46 13.33 -0.21
N LEU A 100 10.15 13.41 -0.38
CA LEU A 100 9.47 12.73 -1.48
C LEU A 100 9.87 13.35 -2.82
N GLU A 101 9.87 14.68 -2.90
CA GLU A 101 10.26 15.40 -4.12
C GLU A 101 11.72 15.11 -4.50
N ASP A 102 12.66 15.14 -3.55
CA ASP A 102 14.05 14.75 -3.79
C ASP A 102 14.19 13.30 -4.30
N ALA A 103 13.43 12.37 -3.73
CA ALA A 103 13.45 10.97 -4.18
C ALA A 103 12.89 10.83 -5.62
N LEU A 104 11.79 11.51 -5.93
CA LEU A 104 11.18 11.49 -7.26
C LEU A 104 12.05 12.19 -8.32
N GLU A 105 12.67 13.31 -7.96
CA GLU A 105 13.59 14.05 -8.84
C GLU A 105 14.78 13.17 -9.25
N LYS A 106 15.34 12.41 -8.30
CA LYS A 106 16.42 11.45 -8.57
C LYS A 106 15.99 10.33 -9.52
N ILE A 107 14.75 9.83 -9.39
CA ILE A 107 14.20 8.80 -10.29
C ILE A 107 14.01 9.39 -11.69
N ILE A 108 13.40 10.57 -11.80
CA ILE A 108 13.15 11.24 -13.09
C ILE A 108 14.48 11.53 -13.79
N SER A 109 15.43 12.15 -13.10
CA SER A 109 16.75 12.48 -13.64
C SER A 109 17.51 11.25 -14.11
N ARG A 110 17.50 10.16 -13.33
CA ARG A 110 18.21 8.92 -13.67
C ARG A 110 17.62 8.19 -14.88
N ASN A 111 16.30 8.27 -15.07
CA ASN A 111 15.61 7.57 -16.15
C ASN A 111 15.25 8.50 -17.33
N SER A 112 15.72 9.75 -17.31
CA SER A 112 15.41 10.78 -18.32
C SER A 112 13.91 10.90 -18.62
N SER A 113 13.08 10.80 -17.57
CA SER A 113 11.63 10.88 -17.73
C SER A 113 11.22 12.29 -18.15
N PRO A 114 10.32 12.46 -19.13
CA PRO A 114 9.84 13.77 -19.55
C PRO A 114 8.81 14.37 -18.57
N VAL A 115 8.36 13.58 -17.58
CA VAL A 115 7.31 13.96 -16.63
C VAL A 115 7.92 14.66 -15.41
N SER A 116 7.33 15.78 -15.00
CA SER A 116 7.78 16.54 -13.83
C SER A 116 7.43 15.84 -12.51
N VAL A 117 8.16 16.17 -11.44
CA VAL A 117 7.87 15.66 -10.08
C VAL A 117 6.43 15.99 -9.65
N SER A 118 5.93 17.17 -9.99
CA SER A 118 4.55 17.57 -9.64
C SER A 118 3.53 16.68 -10.32
N GLU A 119 3.66 16.45 -11.63
CA GLU A 119 2.76 15.58 -12.38
C GLU A 119 2.76 14.14 -11.87
N ILE A 120 3.94 13.59 -11.54
CA ILE A 120 4.03 12.26 -10.92
C ILE A 120 3.32 12.22 -9.57
N LYS A 121 3.55 13.21 -8.70
CA LYS A 121 2.89 13.28 -7.39
C LYS A 121 1.37 13.35 -7.55
N ASP A 122 0.89 14.24 -8.40
CA ASP A 122 -0.54 14.45 -8.63
C ASP A 122 -1.19 13.18 -9.21
N LYS A 123 -0.51 12.51 -10.15
CA LYS A 123 -0.96 11.23 -10.70
C LYS A 123 -1.03 10.14 -9.62
N LEU A 124 -0.01 10.00 -8.77
CA LEU A 124 -0.01 9.02 -7.68
C LEU A 124 -1.13 9.26 -6.66
N VAL A 125 -1.50 10.53 -6.43
CA VAL A 125 -2.66 10.88 -5.60
C VAL A 125 -3.96 10.48 -6.31
N ASP A 126 -4.11 10.85 -7.58
CA ASP A 126 -5.31 10.59 -8.39
C ASP A 126 -5.61 9.08 -8.57
N ILE A 127 -4.58 8.25 -8.72
CA ILE A 127 -4.76 6.79 -8.86
C ILE A 127 -4.87 6.05 -7.52
N GLY A 128 -4.82 6.77 -6.40
CA GLY A 128 -5.06 6.20 -5.08
C GLY A 128 -3.84 5.55 -4.40
N VAL A 129 -2.62 5.82 -4.87
CA VAL A 129 -1.38 5.27 -4.29
C VAL A 129 -0.83 6.17 -3.19
N LEU A 130 -0.99 7.48 -3.33
CA LEU A 130 -0.40 8.48 -2.46
C LEU A 130 -1.48 9.31 -1.76
N TYR A 131 -1.34 9.51 -0.46
CA TYR A 131 -2.26 10.30 0.35
C TYR A 131 -1.56 11.48 0.98
N LYS A 132 -1.99 12.66 0.58
CA LYS A 132 -1.51 13.94 1.09
C LYS A 132 -2.20 14.26 2.43
N TYR A 133 -1.43 14.44 3.51
CA TYR A 133 -2.00 14.88 4.79
C TYR A 133 -1.08 15.84 5.54
N ARG A 134 -1.69 16.79 6.26
CA ARG A 134 -1.00 17.75 7.12
C ARG A 134 -1.44 17.54 8.56
N ALA A 135 -0.51 17.15 9.43
CA ALA A 135 -0.81 17.13 10.86
C ALA A 135 -0.87 18.58 11.37
N LYS A 136 -1.75 18.86 12.36
CA LYS A 136 -2.09 20.22 12.84
C LYS A 136 -0.91 21.17 13.11
N THR A 137 0.29 20.64 13.36
CA THR A 137 1.51 21.42 13.66
C THR A 137 2.76 20.93 12.91
N LYS A 138 2.61 20.12 11.86
CA LYS A 138 3.76 19.57 11.12
C LYS A 138 3.73 19.94 9.65
N GLU A 139 4.90 19.83 9.05
CA GLU A 139 5.10 19.88 7.60
C GLU A 139 4.19 18.89 6.87
N GLN A 140 3.97 19.20 5.59
CA GLN A 140 3.21 18.38 4.68
C GLN A 140 3.83 16.98 4.59
N ARG A 141 2.99 15.94 4.71
CA ARG A 141 3.41 14.56 4.64
C ARG A 141 2.60 13.76 3.65
N TYR A 142 3.21 12.69 3.17
CA TYR A 142 2.60 11.74 2.27
C TYR A 142 2.64 10.34 2.84
N HIS A 143 1.54 9.63 2.68
CA HIS A 143 1.38 8.25 3.09
C HIS A 143 1.05 7.38 1.89
N ILE A 144 1.44 6.11 1.95
CA ILE A 144 1.14 5.09 0.96
C ILE A 144 0.40 3.96 1.68
N PRO A 145 -0.79 3.53 1.21
CA PRO A 145 -1.51 2.40 1.78
C PRO A 145 -0.68 1.12 1.80
N ASP A 146 -0.94 0.25 2.75
CA ASP A 146 -0.17 -0.97 2.97
C ASP A 146 -0.04 -1.84 1.72
N LEU A 147 -1.13 -1.97 0.95
CA LEU A 147 -1.14 -2.75 -0.28
C LEU A 147 -0.06 -2.30 -1.27
N TYR A 148 0.07 -1.00 -1.50
CA TYR A 148 1.11 -0.47 -2.38
C TYR A 148 2.47 -0.42 -1.68
N LEU A 149 2.51 -0.04 -0.41
CA LEU A 149 3.71 0.06 0.41
C LEU A 149 4.49 -1.27 0.39
N PHE A 150 3.82 -2.39 0.66
CA PHE A 150 4.45 -3.70 0.71
C PHE A 150 4.83 -4.22 -0.68
N GLY A 151 4.03 -3.92 -1.71
CA GLY A 151 4.31 -4.34 -3.09
C GLY A 151 5.54 -3.62 -3.66
N MET A 152 5.72 -2.35 -3.32
CA MET A 152 6.92 -1.57 -3.67
C MET A 152 8.14 -1.89 -2.79
N GLY A 153 8.01 -2.79 -1.81
CA GLY A 153 9.10 -3.12 -0.87
C GLY A 153 9.44 -2.01 0.12
N LEU A 154 8.53 -1.06 0.33
CA LEU A 154 8.66 0.01 1.31
C LEU A 154 8.28 -0.47 2.71
N ARG A 155 8.64 0.32 3.72
CA ARG A 155 8.41 0.02 5.14
C ARG A 155 7.60 1.10 5.80
N ARG A 156 6.75 0.69 6.75
CA ARG A 156 5.96 1.61 7.56
C ARG A 156 6.83 2.19 8.68
N ARG A 157 6.74 3.51 8.89
CA ARG A 157 7.33 4.22 10.02
C ARG A 157 6.26 4.52 11.07
N GLY A 158 6.38 3.82 12.21
CA GLY A 158 5.55 4.05 13.40
C GLY A 158 4.18 3.35 13.38
N PRO A 159 3.53 3.25 14.56
CA PRO A 159 2.26 2.55 14.70
C PRO A 159 1.08 3.42 14.23
N GLY A 160 0.51 3.10 13.07
CA GLY A 160 -0.82 3.59 12.68
C GLY A 160 -0.87 4.65 11.59
N ALA A 161 0.00 4.59 10.57
CA ALA A 161 -0.11 5.46 9.40
C ALA A 161 -1.47 5.31 8.65
N HIS A 162 -2.10 4.13 8.70
CA HIS A 162 -3.48 3.93 8.21
C HIS A 162 -4.49 4.83 8.94
N LYS A 163 -4.22 5.27 10.18
CA LYS A 163 -5.08 6.23 10.88
C LYS A 163 -5.11 7.60 10.19
N ALA A 164 -4.11 7.94 9.36
CA ALA A 164 -4.17 9.16 8.54
C ALA A 164 -5.24 9.03 7.44
N LEU A 165 -5.41 7.84 6.87
CA LEU A 165 -6.43 7.54 5.86
C LEU A 165 -7.81 7.33 6.44
N PHE A 166 -7.90 6.68 7.61
CA PHE A 166 -9.16 6.26 8.24
C PHE A 166 -9.51 7.03 9.52
N GLY A 167 -8.77 8.08 9.85
CA GLY A 167 -9.07 8.99 10.95
C GLY A 167 -10.41 9.69 10.71
N LYS A 168 -11.22 9.80 11.77
CA LYS A 168 -12.55 10.46 11.71
C LYS A 168 -12.39 11.89 11.14
N LYS A 169 -13.27 12.23 10.20
CA LYS A 169 -13.55 13.61 9.80
C LYS A 169 -14.01 14.40 11.02
#